data_AF-A0A1Y5XZ37-F1
#
_entry.id   AF-A0A1Y5XZ37-F1
#
_cell.length_a   1.000
_cell.length_b   1.000
_cell.length_c   1.000
_cell.angle_alpha   90.00
_cell.angle_beta   90.00
_cell.angle_gamma   90.00
#
_symmetry.space_group_name_H-M   'P 1'
#
loop_
_entity.id
_entity.type
_entity.pdbx_description
1 polymer ?
#
loop_
_entity_poly.entity_id
_entity_poly.type
_entity_poly.pdbx_seq_one_letter_code
_entity_poly.pdbx_strand_id
1 'polypeptide(L)'
;MRWDAQRADRGQLALPGLVRTVRTPEFADITFHEVHAKSVLNRVPASSSMPFQWTINPYRGCSHACTYCLAGDTEILMRDGTIRPLAEVNVGDEIYGTGRLGNHRHRVPTRVLAHWSTVKPAFRVTLEDGTTLVASGEHRLLTEQGWQQVAEGMTGQPFLVNGIRLVTDVDGVVEPRLAVTNIEPIGGPVVMYDITTGTGDFIANGVVSHNCFARNTHTYLEFDAGRDFDTQIVVKVNAPEVVAKQVRSPKWRREHVAMGTNTDPYQRAEGRYKLMPRIIEALADSGTPFSILTKGTVMVRDIPLLAKVSKQVPVGIGVSLALVDRELQQRLEPGTPSPQARLDMIKRVTDAGLPCGVMVAPVIPRMTDSREQLDAALAQIAEAGATGATMIPLHLRPGTREWFAAWLERERPDLLDDYRDIYARGSYANRAYRDWLGERVKPLVRKYGLQGSSFPRGSLPQATPKSPPVASEQLELMLQQNVDSFN
;
A
#
# COMPACT_ATOMS: atom_id res chain seq x y z
N MET A 1 -24.87 4.73 31.39
CA MET A 1 -23.69 4.89 32.28
C MET A 1 -22.75 3.68 32.12
N ARG A 2 -22.17 3.48 30.92
CA ARG A 2 -21.29 2.32 30.65
C ARG A 2 -20.37 2.53 29.44
N TRP A 3 -19.71 3.69 29.32
CA TRP A 3 -18.59 3.91 28.37
C TRP A 3 -17.60 5.00 28.86
N ASP A 4 -17.50 5.25 30.17
CA ASP A 4 -16.63 6.32 30.73
C ASP A 4 -15.29 5.83 31.30
N ALA A 5 -14.96 4.54 31.17
CA ALA A 5 -13.79 3.95 31.84
C ALA A 5 -12.70 3.45 30.87
N GLN A 6 -12.39 4.19 29.81
CA GLN A 6 -11.22 3.91 28.93
C GLN A 6 -10.51 5.19 28.48
N ARG A 7 -10.20 6.09 29.43
CA ARG A 7 -9.15 7.09 29.22
C ARG A 7 -7.83 6.47 29.70
N ALA A 8 -6.99 6.03 28.76
CA ALA A 8 -5.62 5.68 29.07
C ALA A 8 -4.78 6.96 29.10
N ASP A 9 -4.01 7.12 30.17
CA ASP A 9 -3.21 8.30 30.47
C ASP A 9 -1.72 8.04 30.17
N ARG A 10 -1.05 9.12 29.72
CA ARG A 10 0.40 9.34 29.46
C ARG A 10 1.03 8.83 28.16
N GLY A 11 1.33 9.81 27.29
CA GLY A 11 2.11 9.70 26.05
C GLY A 11 1.40 10.34 24.86
N GLN A 12 0.92 11.58 24.98
CA GLN A 12 0.24 12.28 23.89
C GLN A 12 1.21 12.52 22.73
N LEU A 13 1.10 11.71 21.68
CA LEU A 13 1.53 12.12 20.34
C LEU A 13 0.89 13.48 20.04
N ALA A 14 1.67 14.46 19.58
CA ALA A 14 1.21 15.79 19.23
C ALA A 14 0.51 15.78 17.86
N LEU A 15 -0.46 14.88 17.72
CA LEU A 15 -1.30 14.74 16.56
C LEU A 15 -2.18 15.98 16.42
N PRO A 16 -2.01 16.79 15.37
CA PRO A 16 -2.80 18.00 15.23
C PRO A 16 -4.29 17.65 15.15
N GLY A 17 -5.06 18.21 16.09
CA GLY A 17 -6.50 17.96 16.20
C GLY A 17 -6.88 16.64 16.87
N LEU A 18 -5.98 15.94 17.57
CA LEU A 18 -6.31 14.73 18.32
C LEU A 18 -7.47 14.96 19.30
N VAL A 19 -8.50 14.14 19.17
CA VAL A 19 -9.67 14.11 20.05
C VAL A 19 -9.45 13.03 21.10
N ARG A 20 -9.16 11.80 20.65
CA ARG A 20 -8.87 10.65 21.52
C ARG A 20 -8.22 9.51 20.75
N THR A 21 -7.62 8.60 21.49
CA THR A 21 -7.08 7.34 21.00
C THR A 21 -7.96 6.19 21.49
N VAL A 22 -8.35 5.27 20.62
CA VAL A 22 -9.30 4.18 20.90
C VAL A 22 -8.70 2.84 20.53
N ARG A 23 -8.72 1.87 21.44
CA ARG A 23 -8.42 0.45 21.16
C ARG A 23 -9.68 -0.36 21.35
N THR A 24 -9.95 -1.27 20.42
CA THR A 24 -11.21 -2.02 20.42
C THR A 24 -10.99 -3.51 20.25
N PRO A 25 -11.64 -4.37 21.05
CA PRO A 25 -11.49 -5.82 20.95
C PRO A 25 -11.80 -6.38 19.55
N GLU A 26 -12.72 -5.76 18.80
CA GLU A 26 -13.12 -6.20 17.46
C GLU A 26 -12.02 -5.98 16.41
N PHE A 27 -11.02 -5.17 16.73
CA PHE A 27 -9.86 -4.87 15.89
C PHE A 27 -8.60 -5.13 16.71
N ALA A 28 -8.36 -6.41 17.02
CA ALA A 28 -7.16 -6.84 17.71
C ALA A 28 -5.92 -6.23 17.03
N ASP A 29 -5.02 -5.71 17.85
CA ASP A 29 -3.80 -5.00 17.44
C ASP A 29 -3.97 -3.66 16.72
N ILE A 30 -5.19 -3.14 16.50
CA ILE A 30 -5.41 -1.80 15.93
C ILE A 30 -5.84 -0.80 17.01
N THR A 31 -5.11 0.30 17.08
CA THR A 31 -5.42 1.56 17.75
C THR A 31 -5.90 2.59 16.73
N PHE A 32 -7.00 3.25 17.02
CA PHE A 32 -7.52 4.34 16.21
C PHE A 32 -7.21 5.69 16.86
N HIS A 33 -6.70 6.63 16.08
CA HIS A 33 -6.49 8.01 16.53
C HIS A 33 -7.53 8.90 15.90
N GLU A 34 -8.53 9.24 16.69
CA GLU A 34 -9.61 10.10 16.26
C GLU A 34 -9.13 11.54 16.28
N VAL A 35 -9.07 12.18 15.12
CA VAL A 35 -8.61 13.56 14.94
C VAL A 35 -9.71 14.43 14.32
N HIS A 36 -9.72 15.70 14.66
CA HIS A 36 -10.43 16.75 13.97
C HIS A 36 -9.54 17.34 12.88
N ALA A 37 -9.90 17.10 11.62
CA ALA A 37 -9.26 17.73 10.48
C ALA A 37 -9.78 19.16 10.28
N LYS A 38 -8.92 20.07 9.79
CA LYS A 38 -9.33 21.41 9.33
C LYS A 38 -9.84 21.37 7.89
N SER A 39 -9.25 20.51 7.08
CA SER A 39 -9.62 20.25 5.69
C SER A 39 -9.63 18.75 5.39
N VAL A 40 -10.55 18.29 4.54
CA VAL A 40 -10.57 16.91 4.05
C VAL A 40 -10.55 16.79 2.53
N LEU A 41 -10.95 17.84 1.82
CA LEU A 41 -10.75 17.97 0.38
C LEU A 41 -9.32 18.38 0.06
N ASN A 42 -8.63 17.58 -0.75
CA ASN A 42 -7.28 17.86 -1.19
C ASN A 42 -7.25 18.06 -2.71
N ARG A 43 -6.63 19.15 -3.15
CA ARG A 43 -6.49 19.44 -4.58
C ARG A 43 -5.42 18.55 -5.18
N VAL A 44 -5.72 18.00 -6.35
CA VAL A 44 -4.77 17.30 -7.19
C VAL A 44 -3.90 18.35 -7.91
N PRO A 45 -2.56 18.32 -7.79
CA PRO A 45 -1.68 19.22 -8.52
C PRO A 45 -1.90 19.18 -10.03
N ALA A 46 -1.69 20.31 -10.70
CA ALA A 46 -1.87 20.44 -12.14
C ALA A 46 -0.84 19.65 -12.97
N SER A 47 0.27 19.23 -12.35
CA SER A 47 1.26 18.30 -12.92
C SER A 47 0.76 16.86 -12.98
N SER A 48 -0.30 16.52 -12.22
CA SER A 48 -0.87 15.18 -12.21
C SER A 48 -1.62 14.84 -13.49
N SER A 49 -1.48 13.60 -13.94
CA SER A 49 -2.27 13.02 -15.03
C SER A 49 -3.63 12.46 -14.58
N MET A 50 -3.98 12.58 -13.29
CA MET A 50 -5.27 12.10 -12.79
C MET A 50 -6.42 12.91 -13.42
N PRO A 51 -7.52 12.25 -13.82
CA PRO A 51 -8.59 12.90 -14.57
C PRO A 51 -9.52 13.78 -13.70
N PHE A 52 -9.29 13.83 -12.38
CA PHE A 52 -10.09 14.56 -11.41
C PHE A 52 -9.24 15.57 -10.63
N GLN A 53 -9.89 16.59 -10.06
CA GLN A 53 -9.21 17.73 -9.44
C GLN A 53 -9.15 17.66 -7.91
N TRP A 54 -9.98 16.82 -7.29
CA TRP A 54 -10.12 16.75 -5.84
C TRP A 54 -10.14 15.32 -5.33
N THR A 55 -9.61 15.13 -4.12
CA THR A 55 -9.65 13.84 -3.40
C THR A 55 -10.07 14.03 -1.95
N ILE A 56 -10.64 12.98 -1.36
CA ILE A 56 -10.90 12.93 0.08
C ILE A 56 -10.39 11.60 0.66
N ASN A 57 -9.67 11.69 1.77
CA ASN A 57 -9.13 10.55 2.51
C ASN A 57 -9.53 10.69 3.99
N PRO A 58 -10.58 9.97 4.45
CA PRO A 58 -11.03 10.02 5.85
C PRO A 58 -10.12 9.23 6.79
N TYR A 59 -9.33 8.29 6.25
CA TYR A 59 -8.42 7.43 6.99
C TYR A 59 -6.98 7.65 6.55
N ARG A 60 -6.04 7.59 7.49
CA ARG A 60 -4.60 7.42 7.22
C ARG A 60 -4.14 6.11 7.87
N GLY A 61 -3.26 5.39 7.20
CA GLY A 61 -2.91 4.01 7.58
C GLY A 61 -3.81 2.99 6.88
N CYS A 62 -3.37 1.74 6.84
CA CYS A 62 -4.03 0.69 6.09
C CYS A 62 -4.06 -0.61 6.87
N SER A 63 -5.26 -1.01 7.31
CA SER A 63 -5.50 -2.26 8.04
C SER A 63 -5.37 -3.55 7.20
N HIS A 64 -4.79 -3.48 6.00
CA HIS A 64 -4.54 -4.63 5.12
C HIS A 64 -3.17 -5.31 5.39
N ALA A 65 -2.27 -4.70 6.20
CA ALA A 65 -1.10 -5.24 6.93
C ALA A 65 -0.02 -6.06 6.16
N CYS A 66 1.10 -5.42 5.78
CA CYS A 66 2.29 -6.09 5.18
C CYS A 66 3.55 -5.97 6.08
N THR A 67 3.85 -6.89 7.00
CA THR A 67 4.84 -6.69 8.12
C THR A 67 6.21 -7.40 7.93
N TYR A 68 7.37 -6.78 8.25
CA TYR A 68 8.74 -7.36 8.23
C TYR A 68 9.38 -7.24 9.63
N CYS A 69 10.00 -8.26 10.28
CA CYS A 69 10.58 -8.11 11.65
C CYS A 69 11.84 -8.96 11.99
N LEU A 70 12.59 -8.56 13.02
CA LEU A 70 13.81 -9.18 13.60
C LEU A 70 13.64 -9.47 15.11
N ALA A 71 14.45 -10.31 15.75
CA ALA A 71 14.36 -10.54 17.21
C ALA A 71 14.92 -9.36 18.03
N GLY A 72 14.47 -9.25 19.29
CA GLY A 72 14.81 -8.12 20.16
C GLY A 72 16.28 -8.03 20.56
N ASP A 73 16.99 -9.15 20.58
CA ASP A 73 18.43 -9.26 20.86
C ASP A 73 19.31 -8.92 19.65
N THR A 74 18.71 -8.58 18.49
CA THR A 74 19.46 -8.20 17.29
C THR A 74 20.25 -6.91 17.55
N GLU A 75 21.56 -6.96 17.41
CA GLU A 75 22.53 -5.89 17.54
C GLU A 75 22.39 -4.81 16.45
N ILE A 76 22.09 -3.58 16.86
CA ILE A 76 22.00 -2.42 15.99
C ILE A 76 23.24 -1.55 16.15
N LEU A 77 23.85 -1.18 15.02
CA LEU A 77 25.00 -0.30 15.00
C LEU A 77 24.56 1.17 15.16
N MET A 78 24.90 1.73 16.31
CA MET A 78 24.62 3.12 16.66
C MET A 78 25.61 4.07 15.97
N ARG A 79 25.22 5.35 15.81
CA ARG A 79 26.07 6.38 15.17
C ARG A 79 27.39 6.59 15.90
N ASP A 80 27.41 6.44 17.22
CA ASP A 80 28.60 6.60 18.05
C ASP A 80 29.56 5.39 17.99
N GLY A 81 29.24 4.37 17.18
CA GLY A 81 30.02 3.15 17.03
C GLY A 81 29.72 2.09 18.10
N THR A 82 28.82 2.36 19.04
CA THR A 82 28.35 1.34 19.99
C THR A 82 27.34 0.39 19.34
N ILE A 83 27.16 -0.76 19.98
CA ILE A 83 26.15 -1.75 19.62
C ILE A 83 25.06 -1.75 20.68
N ARG A 84 23.80 -1.79 20.26
CA ARG A 84 22.65 -1.90 21.15
C ARG A 84 21.65 -2.96 20.67
N PRO A 85 21.07 -3.79 21.54
CA PRO A 85 19.97 -4.68 21.16
C PRO A 85 18.80 -3.89 20.55
N LEU A 86 18.17 -4.42 19.51
CA LEU A 86 17.07 -3.80 18.79
C LEU A 86 15.93 -3.44 19.74
N ALA A 87 15.60 -4.32 20.70
CA ALA A 87 14.59 -4.07 21.72
C ALA A 87 14.89 -2.85 22.62
N GLU A 88 16.14 -2.42 22.70
CA GLU A 88 16.61 -1.28 23.50
C GLU A 88 16.86 -0.01 22.66
N VAL A 89 16.73 -0.09 21.33
CA VAL A 89 16.78 1.07 20.45
C VAL A 89 15.54 1.94 20.66
N ASN A 90 15.71 3.25 20.70
CA ASN A 90 14.61 4.20 20.91
C ASN A 90 14.39 5.06 19.67
N VAL A 91 13.14 5.49 19.47
CA VAL A 91 12.82 6.52 18.48
C VAL A 91 13.63 7.78 18.81
N GLY A 92 14.26 8.35 17.78
CA GLY A 92 15.17 9.49 17.92
C GLY A 92 16.64 9.11 18.02
N ASP A 93 16.98 7.85 18.32
CA ASP A 93 18.35 7.39 18.27
C ASP A 93 18.93 7.53 16.86
N GLU A 94 20.22 7.87 16.79
CA GLU A 94 20.95 7.92 15.53
C GLU A 94 21.68 6.60 15.33
N ILE A 95 21.39 5.94 14.21
CA ILE A 95 21.98 4.67 13.82
C ILE A 95 22.54 4.78 12.41
N TYR A 96 23.17 3.71 11.94
CA TYR A 96 23.56 3.62 10.54
C TYR A 96 22.53 2.86 9.70
N GLY A 97 22.04 3.55 8.69
CA GLY A 97 21.50 2.92 7.49
C GLY A 97 22.54 3.01 6.39
N THR A 98 22.10 2.90 5.15
CA THR A 98 23.03 2.86 4.03
C THR A 98 22.61 3.80 2.89
N GLY A 99 23.61 4.36 2.22
CA GLY A 99 23.44 5.21 1.03
C GLY A 99 24.30 4.70 -0.12
N ARG A 100 24.03 5.18 -1.33
CA ARG A 100 24.80 4.83 -2.53
C ARG A 100 25.55 6.04 -3.06
N LEU A 101 26.83 5.83 -3.38
CA LEU A 101 27.64 6.76 -4.15
C LEU A 101 28.25 5.98 -5.33
N GLY A 102 27.75 6.23 -6.53
CA GLY A 102 28.07 5.39 -7.70
C GLY A 102 27.66 3.94 -7.47
N ASN A 103 28.60 3.00 -7.63
CA ASN A 103 28.37 1.57 -7.44
C ASN A 103 28.59 1.08 -6.00
N HIS A 104 29.08 1.94 -5.11
CA HIS A 104 29.43 1.56 -3.74
C HIS A 104 28.36 1.99 -2.74
N ARG A 105 28.11 1.12 -1.76
CA ARG A 105 27.26 1.40 -0.61
C ARG A 105 28.15 1.86 0.54
N HIS A 106 27.70 2.86 1.29
CA HIS A 106 28.39 3.36 2.46
C HIS A 106 27.40 3.60 3.60
N ARG A 107 27.90 3.62 4.82
CA ARG A 107 27.11 3.97 6.00
C ARG A 107 26.60 5.40 5.88
N VAL A 108 25.33 5.60 6.13
CA VAL A 108 24.73 6.93 6.22
C VAL A 108 24.04 7.05 7.58
N PRO A 109 24.43 8.05 8.40
CA PRO A 109 23.72 8.35 9.63
C PRO A 109 22.24 8.59 9.34
N THR A 110 21.39 7.93 10.09
CA THR A 110 19.95 8.01 9.94
C THR A 110 19.31 7.97 11.32
N ARG A 111 18.17 8.64 11.46
CA ARG A 111 17.43 8.64 12.72
C ARG A 111 16.41 7.50 12.71
N VAL A 112 16.29 6.81 13.84
CA VAL A 112 15.19 5.89 14.10
C VAL A 112 13.90 6.72 14.20
N LEU A 113 13.03 6.55 13.22
CA LEU A 113 11.74 7.24 13.12
C LEU A 113 10.62 6.46 13.81
N ALA A 114 10.84 5.16 14.04
CA ALA A 114 9.85 4.21 14.47
C ALA A 114 10.52 2.99 15.10
N HIS A 115 9.94 2.44 16.16
CA HIS A 115 10.35 1.17 16.75
C HIS A 115 9.14 0.48 17.38
N TRP A 116 8.93 -0.80 17.06
CA TRP A 116 7.77 -1.53 17.55
C TRP A 116 8.07 -3.03 17.68
N SER A 117 7.18 -3.77 18.35
CA SER A 117 7.23 -5.23 18.44
C SER A 117 5.97 -5.91 17.92
N THR A 118 6.04 -7.21 17.65
CA THR A 118 4.95 -8.11 17.25
C THR A 118 5.31 -9.56 17.61
N VAL A 119 4.35 -10.49 17.57
CA VAL A 119 4.58 -11.91 17.89
C VAL A 119 4.18 -12.75 16.69
N LYS A 120 5.12 -13.49 16.11
CA LYS A 120 4.87 -14.33 14.91
C LYS A 120 5.94 -15.43 14.75
N PRO A 121 5.74 -16.41 13.85
CA PRO A 121 6.76 -17.40 13.53
C PRO A 121 8.07 -16.73 13.08
N ALA A 122 9.20 -17.28 13.52
CA ALA A 122 10.52 -16.76 13.24
C ALA A 122 11.45 -17.86 12.72
N PHE A 123 12.51 -17.44 12.07
CA PHE A 123 13.57 -18.28 11.56
C PHE A 123 14.90 -17.77 12.08
N ARG A 124 15.78 -18.69 12.47
CA ARG A 124 17.17 -18.40 12.78
C ARG A 124 18.00 -18.56 11.52
N VAL A 125 18.69 -17.51 11.14
CA VAL A 125 19.71 -17.48 10.10
C VAL A 125 21.07 -17.53 10.78
N THR A 126 21.93 -18.46 10.37
CA THR A 126 23.32 -18.56 10.83
C THR A 126 24.25 -18.22 9.68
N LEU A 127 25.29 -17.43 9.95
CA LEU A 127 26.31 -17.04 8.98
C LEU A 127 27.62 -17.81 9.20
N GLU A 128 28.53 -17.75 8.24
CA GLU A 128 29.78 -18.51 8.24
C GLU A 128 30.77 -18.13 9.36
N ASP A 129 30.67 -16.92 9.91
CA ASP A 129 31.47 -16.45 11.04
C ASP A 129 30.85 -16.79 12.41
N GLY A 130 29.71 -17.49 12.42
CA GLY A 130 28.96 -17.83 13.62
C GLY A 130 27.91 -16.77 14.03
N THR A 131 27.81 -15.64 13.32
CA THR A 131 26.76 -14.65 13.55
C THR A 131 25.39 -15.28 13.34
N THR A 132 24.46 -15.06 14.27
CA THR A 132 23.08 -15.51 14.14
C THR A 132 22.11 -14.35 14.15
N LEU A 133 21.12 -14.36 13.27
CA LEU A 133 20.00 -13.41 13.24
C LEU A 133 18.69 -14.18 13.30
N VAL A 134 17.78 -13.73 14.16
CA VAL A 134 16.43 -14.27 14.21
C VAL A 134 15.48 -13.28 13.58
N ALA A 135 14.67 -13.73 12.63
CA ALA A 135 13.82 -12.86 11.83
C ALA A 135 12.54 -13.55 11.35
N SER A 136 11.55 -12.75 10.97
CA SER A 136 10.33 -13.28 10.37
C SER A 136 10.59 -13.73 8.94
N GLY A 137 9.85 -14.74 8.47
CA GLY A 137 10.12 -15.35 7.16
C GLY A 137 10.12 -14.34 6.01
N GLU A 138 9.21 -13.36 6.07
CA GLU A 138 9.09 -12.31 5.07
C GLU A 138 10.07 -11.14 5.21
N HIS A 139 10.81 -11.04 6.32
CA HIS A 139 11.82 -10.00 6.56
C HIS A 139 12.94 -10.11 5.54
N ARG A 140 13.43 -8.98 5.03
CA ARG A 140 14.40 -8.96 3.92
C ARG A 140 15.76 -8.48 4.36
N LEU A 141 16.78 -9.28 4.06
CA LEU A 141 18.18 -8.94 4.18
C LEU A 141 18.75 -8.64 2.80
N LEU A 142 19.66 -7.68 2.72
CA LEU A 142 20.34 -7.37 1.49
C LEU A 142 21.45 -8.41 1.25
N THR A 143 21.50 -8.96 0.05
CA THR A 143 22.50 -9.95 -0.38
C THR A 143 23.28 -9.42 -1.57
N GLU A 144 24.32 -10.14 -2.00
CA GLU A 144 25.02 -9.87 -3.27
C GLU A 144 24.09 -9.88 -4.49
N GLN A 145 22.94 -10.56 -4.39
CA GLN A 145 21.91 -10.69 -5.44
C GLN A 145 20.73 -9.73 -5.22
N GLY A 146 20.81 -8.81 -4.24
CA GLY A 146 19.72 -7.91 -3.87
C GLY A 146 18.95 -8.37 -2.64
N TRP A 147 17.76 -7.81 -2.42
CA TRP A 147 16.97 -8.07 -1.21
C TRP A 147 16.33 -9.45 -1.24
N GLN A 148 16.61 -10.27 -0.23
CA GLN A 148 16.05 -11.62 -0.08
C GLN A 148 15.37 -11.80 1.27
N GLN A 149 14.26 -12.52 1.28
CA GLN A 149 13.52 -12.93 2.46
C GLN A 149 14.28 -13.93 3.30
N VAL A 150 14.08 -13.91 4.60
CA VAL A 150 14.77 -14.81 5.53
C VAL A 150 14.41 -16.27 5.30
N ALA A 151 13.15 -16.56 5.00
CA ALA A 151 12.70 -17.92 4.74
C ALA A 151 11.72 -17.98 3.57
N GLU A 152 11.55 -19.19 3.04
CA GLU A 152 10.60 -19.45 1.98
C GLU A 152 9.16 -19.16 2.46
N GLY A 153 8.60 -18.05 1.98
CA GLY A 153 7.17 -17.79 2.05
C GLY A 153 6.46 -18.26 0.78
N MET A 154 5.14 -18.43 0.83
CA MET A 154 4.30 -18.90 -0.30
C MET A 154 4.29 -17.97 -1.55
N THR A 155 5.05 -16.87 -1.51
CA THR A 155 4.99 -15.73 -2.44
C THR A 155 6.14 -15.67 -3.45
N GLY A 156 6.97 -16.73 -3.52
CA GLY A 156 8.03 -16.91 -4.54
C GLY A 156 9.14 -15.85 -4.47
N GLN A 157 9.25 -15.12 -3.36
CA GLN A 157 10.28 -14.11 -3.19
C GLN A 157 11.64 -14.73 -2.95
N PRO A 158 12.74 -14.22 -3.55
CA PRO A 158 14.09 -14.66 -3.26
C PRO A 158 14.22 -14.78 -1.75
N PHE A 159 14.54 -15.97 -1.29
CA PHE A 159 14.76 -16.23 0.11
C PHE A 159 16.19 -16.69 0.29
N LEU A 160 16.70 -16.52 1.49
CA LEU A 160 18.05 -16.94 1.81
C LEU A 160 18.16 -18.44 1.55
N VAL A 161 19.27 -18.84 0.95
CA VAL A 161 19.67 -20.23 0.81
C VAL A 161 21.08 -20.36 1.33
N ASN A 162 21.44 -21.55 1.81
CA ASN A 162 22.80 -21.78 2.27
C ASN A 162 23.80 -21.48 1.13
N GLY A 163 24.83 -20.69 1.44
CA GLY A 163 25.86 -20.21 0.53
C GLY A 163 25.68 -18.77 0.04
N ILE A 164 24.49 -18.16 0.15
CA ILE A 164 24.29 -16.78 -0.31
C ILE A 164 25.02 -15.78 0.58
N ARG A 165 25.72 -14.80 -0.01
CA ARG A 165 26.42 -13.77 0.78
C ARG A 165 25.52 -12.58 1.10
N LEU A 166 25.37 -12.28 2.39
CA LEU A 166 24.71 -11.08 2.88
C LEU A 166 25.62 -9.87 2.70
N VAL A 167 25.02 -8.73 2.32
CA VAL A 167 25.68 -7.43 2.40
C VAL A 167 25.82 -7.08 3.86
N THR A 168 27.08 -7.04 4.26
CA THR A 168 27.48 -6.78 5.63
C THR A 168 28.23 -5.46 5.70
N ASP A 169 28.29 -4.93 6.90
CA ASP A 169 29.03 -3.75 7.22
C ASP A 169 30.20 -4.10 8.15
N VAL A 170 31.40 -4.15 7.58
CA VAL A 170 32.61 -4.55 8.28
C VAL A 170 33.66 -3.47 8.06
N ASP A 171 34.21 -2.93 9.16
CA ASP A 171 35.22 -1.86 9.15
C ASP A 171 34.82 -0.61 8.34
N GLY A 172 33.51 -0.28 8.30
CA GLY A 172 33.00 0.87 7.56
C GLY A 172 32.75 0.62 6.08
N VAL A 173 32.99 -0.60 5.60
CA VAL A 173 32.76 -1.03 4.22
C VAL A 173 31.46 -1.83 4.16
N VAL A 174 30.51 -1.36 3.34
CA VAL A 174 29.20 -2.00 3.16
C VAL A 174 29.19 -2.78 1.84
N GLU A 175 29.42 -4.09 1.91
CA GLU A 175 29.53 -4.97 0.74
C GLU A 175 29.19 -6.43 1.09
N PRO A 176 28.92 -7.30 0.11
CA PRO A 176 28.66 -8.71 0.39
C PRO A 176 29.89 -9.40 0.99
N ARG A 177 29.79 -9.92 2.23
CA ARG A 177 30.90 -10.65 2.86
C ARG A 177 30.51 -12.00 3.44
N LEU A 178 29.45 -12.11 4.23
CA LEU A 178 29.19 -13.32 5.01
C LEU A 178 28.19 -14.25 4.32
N ALA A 179 28.58 -15.50 4.08
CA ALA A 179 27.69 -16.53 3.57
C ALA A 179 26.70 -17.04 4.64
N VAL A 180 25.44 -17.27 4.25
CA VAL A 180 24.45 -17.98 5.07
C VAL A 180 24.80 -19.46 5.13
N THR A 181 24.86 -20.06 6.32
CA THR A 181 25.19 -21.48 6.51
C THR A 181 24.00 -22.31 6.97
N ASN A 182 23.03 -21.71 7.64
CA ASN A 182 21.81 -22.40 8.07
C ASN A 182 20.63 -21.44 8.16
N ILE A 183 19.42 -21.96 7.89
CA ILE A 183 18.15 -21.26 8.08
C ILE A 183 17.16 -22.27 8.65
N GLU A 184 16.67 -22.04 9.86
CA GLU A 184 15.78 -22.98 10.55
C GLU A 184 14.61 -22.28 11.24
N PRO A 185 13.39 -22.86 11.22
CA PRO A 185 12.27 -22.30 11.96
C PRO A 185 12.50 -22.43 13.47
N ILE A 186 12.15 -21.40 14.23
CA ILE A 186 12.15 -21.45 15.69
C ILE A 186 10.84 -22.10 16.17
N GLY A 187 10.95 -23.03 17.12
CA GLY A 187 9.80 -23.72 17.71
C GLY A 187 8.93 -22.78 18.54
N GLY A 188 7.90 -22.20 17.91
CA GLY A 188 6.94 -21.30 18.53
C GLY A 188 7.10 -19.84 18.10
N PRO A 189 6.09 -18.99 18.39
CA PRO A 189 6.13 -17.59 17.99
C PRO A 189 7.11 -16.78 18.87
N VAL A 190 7.85 -15.87 18.26
CA VAL A 190 8.87 -15.03 18.91
C VAL A 190 8.39 -13.59 18.97
N VAL A 191 8.67 -12.88 20.08
CA VAL A 191 8.51 -11.43 20.15
C VAL A 191 9.60 -10.79 19.30
N MET A 192 9.20 -10.21 18.17
CA MET A 192 10.07 -9.61 17.18
C MET A 192 9.80 -8.12 17.06
N TYR A 193 10.81 -7.37 16.66
CA TYR A 193 10.86 -5.93 16.58
C TYR A 193 11.19 -5.50 15.15
N ASP A 194 10.82 -4.29 14.79
CA ASP A 194 11.29 -3.65 13.56
C ASP A 194 11.36 -2.14 13.77
N ILE A 195 12.18 -1.48 12.96
CA ILE A 195 12.44 -0.05 13.04
C ILE A 195 12.31 0.60 11.67
N THR A 196 11.86 1.85 11.63
CA THR A 196 11.94 2.67 10.40
C THR A 196 13.05 3.67 10.54
N THR A 197 13.82 3.83 9.47
CA THR A 197 14.89 4.82 9.33
C THR A 197 14.60 5.76 8.17
N GLY A 198 15.22 6.95 8.18
CA GLY A 198 15.14 7.91 7.07
C GLY A 198 15.76 7.43 5.76
N THR A 199 16.59 6.38 5.80
CA THR A 199 17.26 5.77 4.64
C THR A 199 16.45 4.64 4.01
N GLY A 200 15.42 4.13 4.72
CA GLY A 200 14.64 2.97 4.26
C GLY A 200 15.30 1.61 4.50
N ASP A 201 16.47 1.60 5.16
CA ASP A 201 17.19 0.42 5.62
C ASP A 201 18.06 0.72 6.87
N PHE A 202 18.54 -0.33 7.55
CA PHE A 202 19.39 -0.24 8.74
C PHE A 202 20.35 -1.43 8.85
N ILE A 203 21.37 -1.32 9.70
CA ILE A 203 22.38 -2.37 9.93
C ILE A 203 22.03 -3.12 11.22
N ALA A 204 21.82 -4.43 11.09
CA ALA A 204 21.36 -5.32 12.15
C ALA A 204 22.21 -6.59 12.16
N ASN A 205 22.89 -6.92 13.27
CA ASN A 205 23.94 -7.94 13.36
C ASN A 205 24.96 -7.82 12.22
N GLY A 206 25.34 -6.58 11.91
CA GLY A 206 26.26 -6.28 10.81
C GLY A 206 25.69 -6.50 9.41
N VAL A 207 24.40 -6.84 9.23
CA VAL A 207 23.77 -7.05 7.91
C VAL A 207 22.72 -5.99 7.60
N VAL A 208 22.54 -5.66 6.32
CA VAL A 208 21.61 -4.60 5.90
C VAL A 208 20.17 -5.12 5.78
N SER A 209 19.23 -4.47 6.46
CA SER A 209 17.81 -4.87 6.65
C SER A 209 16.82 -3.82 6.11
N HIS A 210 15.63 -4.22 5.63
CA HIS A 210 14.71 -3.40 4.79
C HIS A 210 13.42 -2.83 5.47
N ASN A 211 12.88 -1.69 4.96
CA ASN A 211 11.59 -1.03 5.39
C ASN A 211 10.55 -0.79 4.24
N CYS A 212 9.22 -0.60 4.48
CA CYS A 212 8.18 -0.34 3.43
C CYS A 212 7.77 1.15 3.23
N PHE A 213 7.15 1.53 2.09
CA PHE A 213 6.97 2.92 1.60
C PHE A 213 5.65 3.67 1.97
N ALA A 214 4.44 3.08 1.88
CA ALA A 214 3.18 3.79 2.23
C ALA A 214 3.12 4.21 3.71
N ARG A 215 3.79 3.38 4.51
CA ARG A 215 4.31 3.58 5.85
C ARG A 215 4.83 4.99 6.10
N ASN A 216 5.60 5.58 5.19
CA ASN A 216 6.23 6.89 5.44
C ASN A 216 5.23 8.06 5.50
N THR A 217 3.96 7.85 5.15
CA THR A 217 2.94 8.87 5.41
C THR A 217 2.62 8.99 6.90
N HIS A 218 2.84 7.97 7.71
CA HIS A 218 2.58 8.02 9.16
C HIS A 218 3.61 8.86 9.94
N THR A 219 4.85 8.95 9.44
CA THR A 219 5.95 9.69 10.10
C THR A 219 5.69 11.20 10.23
N TYR A 220 4.85 11.78 9.37
CA TYR A 220 4.41 13.18 9.47
C TYR A 220 3.47 13.46 10.65
N LEU A 221 2.91 12.42 11.25
CA LEU A 221 1.96 12.49 12.34
C LEU A 221 2.61 12.04 13.67
N GLU A 222 3.94 12.04 13.73
CA GLU A 222 4.73 11.47 14.82
C GLU A 222 4.49 9.96 15.04
N PHE A 223 3.83 9.29 14.09
CA PHE A 223 3.65 7.85 14.09
C PHE A 223 4.78 7.12 13.38
N ASP A 224 4.96 5.90 13.81
CA ASP A 224 5.90 4.97 13.23
C ASP A 224 5.43 4.56 11.80
N ALA A 225 6.37 4.35 10.87
CA ALA A 225 6.01 3.98 9.51
C ALA A 225 5.59 2.48 9.43
N GLY A 226 6.18 1.65 10.27
CA GLY A 226 5.90 0.24 10.49
C GLY A 226 4.59 -0.08 11.18
N ARG A 227 4.64 -0.66 12.38
CA ARG A 227 3.45 -1.17 13.08
C ARG A 227 2.36 -0.13 13.12
N ASP A 228 2.68 1.13 13.34
CA ASP A 228 1.69 2.18 13.41
C ASP A 228 0.93 2.43 12.09
N PHE A 229 1.51 2.18 10.92
CA PHE A 229 0.75 2.26 9.67
C PHE A 229 -0.36 1.21 9.56
N ASP A 230 -0.11 0.01 10.09
CA ASP A 230 -1.06 -1.11 10.08
C ASP A 230 -1.97 -1.12 11.31
N THR A 231 -1.52 -0.50 12.40
CA THR A 231 -2.15 -0.57 13.73
C THR A 231 -2.58 0.78 14.29
N GLN A 232 -1.95 1.91 13.98
CA GLN A 232 -2.39 3.25 14.42
C GLN A 232 -3.15 3.93 13.28
N ILE A 233 -4.41 3.55 13.07
CA ILE A 233 -5.21 4.13 12.00
C ILE A 233 -5.69 5.52 12.44
N VAL A 234 -5.29 6.56 11.73
CA VAL A 234 -5.76 7.93 11.99
C VAL A 234 -7.09 8.11 11.31
N VAL A 235 -8.08 8.50 12.10
CA VAL A 235 -9.46 8.63 11.68
C VAL A 235 -9.88 10.08 11.82
N LYS A 236 -10.16 10.74 10.69
CA LYS A 236 -10.68 12.11 10.69
C LYS A 236 -12.17 12.07 11.05
N VAL A 237 -12.50 12.01 12.34
CA VAL A 237 -13.87 11.75 12.81
C VAL A 237 -14.86 12.86 12.45
N ASN A 238 -14.37 14.09 12.27
CA ASN A 238 -15.17 15.22 11.79
C ASN A 238 -15.18 15.36 10.25
N ALA A 239 -14.64 14.38 9.51
CA ALA A 239 -14.58 14.47 8.05
C ALA A 239 -15.95 14.74 7.39
N PRO A 240 -17.07 14.14 7.84
CA PRO A 240 -18.39 14.48 7.30
C PRO A 240 -18.78 15.95 7.47
N GLU A 241 -18.54 16.53 8.65
CA GLU A 241 -18.84 17.93 8.94
C GLU A 241 -17.97 18.88 8.13
N VAL A 242 -16.68 18.56 8.03
CA VAL A 242 -15.70 19.38 7.32
C VAL A 242 -15.99 19.37 5.83
N VAL A 243 -16.23 18.20 5.21
CA VAL A 243 -16.57 18.15 3.78
C VAL A 243 -17.86 18.90 3.51
N ALA A 244 -18.91 18.72 4.33
CA ALA A 244 -20.18 19.44 4.19
C ALA A 244 -20.00 20.97 4.23
N LYS A 245 -19.11 21.47 5.10
CA LYS A 245 -18.77 22.90 5.15
C LYS A 245 -18.00 23.34 3.90
N GLN A 246 -17.01 22.57 3.47
CA GLN A 246 -16.15 22.93 2.34
C GLN A 246 -16.93 23.00 1.02
N VAL A 247 -17.82 22.02 0.75
CA VAL A 247 -18.62 22.00 -0.49
C VAL A 247 -19.77 23.02 -0.51
N ARG A 248 -20.15 23.58 0.65
CA ARG A 248 -21.11 24.70 0.75
C ARG A 248 -20.48 26.06 0.48
N SER A 249 -19.16 26.14 0.34
CA SER A 249 -18.49 27.39 0.00
C SER A 249 -19.03 27.96 -1.33
N PRO A 250 -19.31 29.27 -1.44
CA PRO A 250 -19.74 29.88 -2.70
C PRO A 250 -18.66 29.80 -3.80
N LYS A 251 -17.40 29.50 -3.43
CA LYS A 251 -16.30 29.28 -4.37
C LYS A 251 -16.24 27.83 -4.88
N TRP A 252 -17.02 26.91 -4.31
CA TRP A 252 -17.01 25.51 -4.71
C TRP A 252 -17.69 25.35 -6.07
N ARG A 253 -16.94 24.80 -7.03
CA ARG A 253 -17.40 24.67 -8.43
C ARG A 253 -18.07 23.33 -8.73
N ARG A 254 -18.33 22.51 -7.70
CA ARG A 254 -18.87 21.15 -7.83
C ARG A 254 -18.02 20.27 -8.75
N GLU A 255 -16.71 20.41 -8.62
CA GLU A 255 -15.73 19.60 -9.35
C GLU A 255 -15.71 18.17 -8.79
N HIS A 256 -15.39 17.18 -9.63
CA HIS A 256 -15.41 15.77 -9.25
C HIS A 256 -14.44 15.45 -8.12
N VAL A 257 -14.95 14.75 -7.10
CA VAL A 257 -14.17 14.28 -5.94
C VAL A 257 -13.91 12.77 -6.04
N ALA A 258 -12.65 12.37 -6.03
CA ALA A 258 -12.26 10.95 -6.03
C ALA A 258 -11.89 10.44 -4.63
N MET A 259 -12.32 9.22 -4.33
CA MET A 259 -12.08 8.50 -3.09
C MET A 259 -11.34 7.19 -3.37
N GLY A 260 -10.45 6.77 -2.47
CA GLY A 260 -9.63 5.57 -2.69
C GLY A 260 -8.34 5.81 -3.47
N THR A 261 -7.81 7.03 -3.43
CA THR A 261 -6.58 7.39 -4.16
C THR A 261 -5.31 7.15 -3.35
N ASN A 262 -5.39 7.20 -2.01
CA ASN A 262 -4.23 6.99 -1.13
C ASN A 262 -4.45 5.82 -0.15
N THR A 263 -5.59 5.81 0.52
CA THR A 263 -6.03 4.73 1.42
C THR A 263 -7.42 4.27 1.02
N ASP A 264 -7.77 3.02 1.34
CA ASP A 264 -9.08 2.47 1.00
C ASP A 264 -10.17 3.06 1.91
N PRO A 265 -11.20 3.74 1.36
CA PRO A 265 -12.27 4.36 2.14
C PRO A 265 -13.19 3.33 2.81
N TYR A 266 -13.20 2.09 2.31
CA TYR A 266 -13.98 0.96 2.82
C TYR A 266 -13.09 -0.13 3.41
N GLN A 267 -11.90 0.24 3.92
CA GLN A 267 -11.11 -0.65 4.78
C GLN A 267 -11.89 -1.03 6.05
N ARG A 268 -11.40 -2.02 6.79
CA ARG A 268 -12.10 -2.60 7.95
C ARG A 268 -12.55 -1.55 8.97
N ALA A 269 -11.75 -0.50 9.18
CA ALA A 269 -12.06 0.63 10.05
C ALA A 269 -13.44 1.27 9.76
N GLU A 270 -13.85 1.33 8.51
CA GLU A 270 -15.15 1.89 8.09
C GLU A 270 -16.35 1.08 8.62
N GLY A 271 -16.17 -0.19 8.95
CA GLY A 271 -17.20 -1.00 9.62
C GLY A 271 -17.59 -0.43 11.00
N ARG A 272 -16.62 0.17 11.70
CA ARG A 272 -16.80 0.81 13.01
C ARG A 272 -17.25 2.27 12.88
N TYR A 273 -16.48 3.06 12.14
CA TYR A 273 -16.61 4.51 12.15
C TYR A 273 -17.75 5.05 11.31
N LYS A 274 -18.13 4.34 10.23
CA LYS A 274 -19.27 4.69 9.39
C LYS A 274 -19.22 6.16 8.91
N LEU A 275 -18.03 6.64 8.52
CA LEU A 275 -17.86 8.02 8.06
C LEU A 275 -18.39 8.20 6.63
N MET A 276 -18.27 7.15 5.81
CA MET A 276 -18.59 7.21 4.39
C MET A 276 -20.04 7.61 4.10
N PRO A 277 -21.09 7.09 4.79
CA PRO A 277 -22.47 7.49 4.52
C PRO A 277 -22.68 9.01 4.58
N ARG A 278 -22.17 9.66 5.62
CA ARG A 278 -22.35 11.11 5.81
C ARG A 278 -21.47 11.93 4.88
N ILE A 279 -20.30 11.43 4.49
CA ILE A 279 -19.47 12.03 3.43
C ILE A 279 -20.21 11.97 2.08
N ILE A 280 -20.80 10.83 1.75
CA ILE A 280 -21.58 10.61 0.53
C ILE A 280 -22.78 11.56 0.47
N GLU A 281 -23.54 11.67 1.56
CA GLU A 281 -24.66 12.60 1.68
C GLU A 281 -24.22 14.05 1.50
N ALA A 282 -23.13 14.47 2.17
CA ALA A 282 -22.63 15.83 2.05
C ALA A 282 -22.21 16.20 0.62
N LEU A 283 -21.56 15.28 -0.10
CA LEU A 283 -21.21 15.48 -1.51
C LEU A 283 -22.47 15.57 -2.38
N ALA A 284 -23.41 14.64 -2.20
CA ALA A 284 -24.66 14.60 -2.97
C ALA A 284 -25.53 15.85 -2.75
N ASP A 285 -25.76 16.25 -1.51
CA ASP A 285 -26.57 17.41 -1.13
C ASP A 285 -26.02 18.73 -1.72
N SER A 286 -24.70 18.80 -1.93
CA SER A 286 -24.05 19.96 -2.55
C SER A 286 -24.10 19.97 -4.08
N GLY A 287 -24.59 18.89 -4.70
CA GLY A 287 -24.54 18.67 -6.14
C GLY A 287 -23.16 18.26 -6.66
N THR A 288 -22.28 17.77 -5.79
CA THR A 288 -20.89 17.43 -6.15
C THR A 288 -20.82 16.00 -6.67
N PRO A 289 -20.37 15.77 -7.93
CA PRO A 289 -20.15 14.43 -8.44
C PRO A 289 -18.93 13.79 -7.76
N PHE A 290 -18.94 12.47 -7.63
CA PHE A 290 -17.85 11.75 -6.99
C PHE A 290 -17.63 10.35 -7.53
N SER A 291 -16.47 9.77 -7.21
CA SER A 291 -16.16 8.37 -7.49
C SER A 291 -15.47 7.68 -6.32
N ILE A 292 -15.74 6.40 -6.13
CA ILE A 292 -15.13 5.56 -5.10
C ILE A 292 -14.34 4.46 -5.78
N LEU A 293 -13.07 4.28 -5.41
CA LEU A 293 -12.26 3.11 -5.74
C LEU A 293 -11.97 2.31 -4.47
N THR A 294 -12.25 1.00 -4.46
CA THR A 294 -12.03 0.18 -3.27
C THR A 294 -11.66 -1.27 -3.58
N LYS A 295 -10.97 -1.93 -2.64
CA LYS A 295 -10.80 -3.38 -2.50
C LYS A 295 -11.70 -3.95 -1.39
N GLY A 296 -12.27 -3.11 -0.52
CA GLY A 296 -13.00 -3.46 0.68
C GLY A 296 -14.48 -3.76 0.46
N THR A 297 -14.96 -4.89 0.99
CA THR A 297 -16.35 -5.33 0.87
C THR A 297 -17.33 -4.62 1.82
N VAL A 298 -16.84 -3.79 2.74
CA VAL A 298 -17.68 -2.97 3.63
C VAL A 298 -18.62 -2.05 2.83
N MET A 299 -18.23 -1.67 1.61
CA MET A 299 -19.05 -0.86 0.70
C MET A 299 -20.43 -1.46 0.43
N VAL A 300 -20.59 -2.79 0.50
CA VAL A 300 -21.88 -3.46 0.28
C VAL A 300 -22.98 -2.91 1.20
N ARG A 301 -22.63 -2.49 2.42
CA ARG A 301 -23.54 -1.85 3.38
C ARG A 301 -24.18 -0.58 2.82
N ASP A 302 -23.42 0.21 2.06
CA ASP A 302 -23.79 1.56 1.64
C ASP A 302 -24.36 1.61 0.21
N ILE A 303 -24.45 0.46 -0.48
CA ILE A 303 -25.04 0.38 -1.83
C ILE A 303 -26.44 1.01 -1.92
N PRO A 304 -27.39 0.79 -0.98
CA PRO A 304 -28.69 1.45 -1.03
C PRO A 304 -28.60 2.98 -0.98
N LEU A 305 -27.66 3.53 -0.20
CA LEU A 305 -27.42 4.97 -0.14
C LEU A 305 -26.81 5.46 -1.48
N LEU A 306 -25.80 4.77 -1.99
CA LEU A 306 -25.19 5.09 -3.28
C LEU A 306 -26.22 5.10 -4.42
N ALA A 307 -27.13 4.12 -4.45
CA ALA A 307 -28.23 4.04 -5.41
C ALA A 307 -29.27 5.15 -5.24
N LYS A 308 -29.45 5.67 -4.01
CA LYS A 308 -30.30 6.84 -3.75
C LYS A 308 -29.63 8.12 -4.27
N VAL A 309 -28.37 8.35 -3.93
CA VAL A 309 -27.67 9.60 -4.29
C VAL A 309 -27.27 9.67 -5.75
N SER A 310 -27.11 8.53 -6.44
CA SER A 310 -26.87 8.50 -7.88
C SER A 310 -28.02 9.10 -8.71
N LYS A 311 -29.21 9.22 -8.12
CA LYS A 311 -30.36 9.93 -8.73
C LYS A 311 -30.23 11.46 -8.65
N GLN A 312 -29.29 11.96 -7.83
CA GLN A 312 -29.09 13.40 -7.57
C GLN A 312 -27.81 13.91 -8.21
N VAL A 313 -26.72 13.15 -8.09
CA VAL A 313 -25.40 13.51 -8.61
C VAL A 313 -24.78 12.34 -9.39
N PRO A 314 -23.91 12.62 -10.35
CA PRO A 314 -23.09 11.58 -10.98
C PRO A 314 -22.24 10.83 -9.93
N VAL A 315 -22.41 9.51 -9.83
CA VAL A 315 -21.65 8.63 -8.94
C VAL A 315 -20.91 7.58 -9.74
N GLY A 316 -19.59 7.49 -9.52
CA GLY A 316 -18.72 6.44 -10.08
C GLY A 316 -18.32 5.40 -9.05
N ILE A 317 -18.36 4.13 -9.42
CA ILE A 317 -17.87 3.04 -8.55
C ILE A 317 -16.79 2.26 -9.30
N GLY A 318 -15.67 2.09 -8.61
CA GLY A 318 -14.48 1.37 -9.04
C GLY A 318 -14.16 0.26 -8.05
N VAL A 319 -13.99 -0.97 -8.54
CA VAL A 319 -13.52 -2.10 -7.73
C VAL A 319 -12.16 -2.55 -8.21
N SER A 320 -11.18 -2.60 -7.31
CA SER A 320 -9.86 -3.14 -7.61
C SER A 320 -9.86 -4.66 -7.50
N LEU A 321 -9.77 -5.34 -8.65
CA LEU A 321 -9.73 -6.80 -8.77
C LEU A 321 -8.56 -7.18 -9.69
N ALA A 322 -7.35 -7.22 -9.13
CA ALA A 322 -6.15 -7.55 -9.89
C ALA A 322 -6.12 -9.01 -10.34
N LEU A 323 -6.66 -9.91 -9.52
CA LEU A 323 -6.53 -11.36 -9.66
C LEU A 323 -7.90 -11.99 -9.44
N VAL A 324 -8.36 -12.74 -10.44
CA VAL A 324 -9.57 -13.58 -10.34
C VAL A 324 -9.25 -14.98 -9.82
N ASP A 325 -8.00 -15.41 -9.98
CA ASP A 325 -7.49 -16.68 -9.45
C ASP A 325 -7.28 -16.57 -7.93
N ARG A 326 -7.93 -17.47 -7.18
CA ARG A 326 -7.91 -17.48 -5.71
C ARG A 326 -6.54 -17.86 -5.16
N GLU A 327 -5.86 -18.81 -5.77
CA GLU A 327 -4.56 -19.28 -5.29
C GLU A 327 -3.50 -18.20 -5.52
N LEU A 328 -3.49 -17.60 -6.71
CA LEU A 328 -2.60 -16.49 -7.04
C LEU A 328 -2.91 -15.24 -6.19
N GLN A 329 -4.18 -14.96 -5.90
CA GLN A 329 -4.56 -13.85 -5.00
C GLN A 329 -4.11 -14.08 -3.57
N GLN A 330 -4.33 -15.27 -3.01
CA GLN A 330 -3.86 -15.60 -1.64
C GLN A 330 -2.34 -15.45 -1.53
N ARG A 331 -1.61 -15.75 -2.59
CA ARG A 331 -0.15 -15.59 -2.65
C ARG A 331 0.29 -14.12 -2.79
N LEU A 332 -0.45 -13.26 -3.48
CA LEU A 332 -0.01 -11.89 -3.78
C LEU A 332 -0.65 -10.79 -2.90
N GLU A 333 -1.86 -11.00 -2.39
CA GLU A 333 -2.60 -10.01 -1.58
C GLU A 333 -3.41 -10.67 -0.42
N PRO A 334 -2.82 -11.47 0.49
CA PRO A 334 -3.58 -12.26 1.49
C PRO A 334 -4.44 -11.44 2.45
N GLY A 335 -4.10 -10.16 2.67
CA GLY A 335 -4.85 -9.24 3.52
C GLY A 335 -6.14 -8.66 2.91
N THR A 336 -6.38 -8.89 1.61
CA THR A 336 -7.55 -8.37 0.87
C THR A 336 -8.68 -9.40 0.79
N PRO A 337 -9.95 -8.97 0.62
CA PRO A 337 -11.05 -9.88 0.37
C PRO A 337 -10.80 -10.76 -0.87
N SER A 338 -11.31 -12.01 -0.82
CA SER A 338 -11.12 -12.97 -1.91
C SER A 338 -11.63 -12.43 -3.26
N PRO A 339 -11.12 -12.94 -4.40
CA PRO A 339 -11.64 -12.57 -5.71
C PRO A 339 -13.15 -12.75 -5.81
N GLN A 340 -13.68 -13.88 -5.32
CA GLN A 340 -15.12 -14.15 -5.28
C GLN A 340 -15.90 -13.11 -4.48
N ALA A 341 -15.42 -12.73 -3.29
CA ALA A 341 -16.09 -11.72 -2.47
C ALA A 341 -16.14 -10.34 -3.17
N ARG A 342 -15.12 -10.02 -3.99
CA ARG A 342 -15.10 -8.80 -4.81
C ARG A 342 -16.03 -8.91 -6.03
N LEU A 343 -16.13 -10.07 -6.68
CA LEU A 343 -17.11 -10.33 -7.74
C LEU A 343 -18.55 -10.25 -7.21
N ASP A 344 -18.84 -10.82 -6.04
CA ASP A 344 -20.15 -10.72 -5.40
C ASP A 344 -20.51 -9.26 -5.06
N MET A 345 -19.51 -8.46 -4.64
CA MET A 345 -19.70 -7.03 -4.41
C MET A 345 -20.02 -6.29 -5.72
N ILE A 346 -19.31 -6.58 -6.82
CA ILE A 346 -19.59 -6.01 -8.15
C ILE A 346 -21.05 -6.31 -8.54
N LYS A 347 -21.48 -7.57 -8.38
CA LYS A 347 -22.85 -7.99 -8.65
C LYS A 347 -23.88 -7.21 -7.83
N ARG A 348 -23.65 -7.02 -6.53
CA ARG A 348 -24.58 -6.25 -5.69
C ARG A 348 -24.66 -4.77 -6.08
N VAL A 349 -23.56 -4.19 -6.52
CA VAL A 349 -23.53 -2.81 -7.01
C VAL A 349 -24.41 -2.68 -8.27
N THR A 350 -24.25 -3.61 -9.20
CA THR A 350 -24.92 -3.57 -10.51
C THR A 350 -26.39 -3.97 -10.42
N ASP A 351 -26.74 -4.95 -9.57
CA ASP A 351 -28.11 -5.31 -9.21
C ASP A 351 -28.88 -4.11 -8.58
N ALA A 352 -28.17 -3.16 -7.96
CA ALA A 352 -28.74 -1.91 -7.45
C ALA A 352 -28.86 -0.79 -8.50
N GLY A 353 -28.54 -1.07 -9.77
CA GLY A 353 -28.64 -0.13 -10.88
C GLY A 353 -27.49 0.88 -10.96
N LEU A 354 -26.38 0.64 -10.27
CA LEU A 354 -25.20 1.50 -10.30
C LEU A 354 -24.17 1.00 -11.32
N PRO A 355 -23.48 1.91 -12.04
CA PRO A 355 -22.34 1.52 -12.86
C PRO A 355 -21.18 1.07 -11.97
N CYS A 356 -20.49 0.00 -12.37
CA CYS A 356 -19.32 -0.52 -11.66
C CYS A 356 -18.18 -0.78 -12.66
N GLY A 357 -17.15 0.06 -12.61
CA GLY A 357 -15.90 -0.18 -13.32
C GLY A 357 -14.98 -1.09 -12.50
N VAL A 358 -14.32 -2.04 -13.15
CA VAL A 358 -13.33 -2.90 -12.51
C VAL A 358 -11.94 -2.47 -12.95
N MET A 359 -11.06 -2.22 -11.99
CA MET A 359 -9.65 -1.95 -12.24
C MET A 359 -8.86 -3.24 -12.01
N VAL A 360 -8.46 -3.88 -13.11
CA VAL A 360 -7.54 -5.03 -13.11
C VAL A 360 -6.12 -4.46 -13.13
N ALA A 361 -5.62 -4.16 -11.94
CA ALA A 361 -4.31 -3.55 -11.75
C ALA A 361 -3.63 -4.16 -10.51
N PRO A 362 -2.48 -4.84 -10.68
CA PRO A 362 -1.73 -4.98 -11.93
C PRO A 362 -2.20 -6.14 -12.83
N VAL A 363 -2.12 -5.97 -14.15
CA VAL A 363 -1.91 -7.07 -15.11
C VAL A 363 -0.43 -7.41 -15.11
N ILE A 364 -0.09 -8.67 -14.82
CA ILE A 364 1.27 -9.16 -14.62
C ILE A 364 1.75 -9.75 -15.96
N PRO A 365 2.77 -9.14 -16.61
CA PRO A 365 3.25 -9.61 -17.90
C PRO A 365 3.58 -11.11 -17.92
N ARG A 366 3.17 -11.80 -18.98
CA ARG A 366 3.35 -13.24 -19.21
C ARG A 366 2.76 -14.18 -18.14
N MET A 367 2.03 -13.65 -17.16
CA MET A 367 1.43 -14.42 -16.07
C MET A 367 -0.08 -14.25 -15.98
N THR A 368 -0.60 -13.07 -16.29
CA THR A 368 -2.06 -12.80 -16.28
C THR A 368 -2.52 -12.08 -17.55
N ASP A 369 -1.70 -12.10 -18.60
CA ASP A 369 -1.89 -11.35 -19.85
C ASP A 369 -2.02 -12.25 -21.10
N SER A 370 -2.06 -13.57 -20.94
CA SER A 370 -2.41 -14.47 -22.05
C SER A 370 -3.85 -14.24 -22.47
N ARG A 371 -4.18 -14.53 -23.73
CA ARG A 371 -5.53 -14.26 -24.25
C ARG A 371 -6.58 -15.03 -23.46
N GLU A 372 -6.28 -16.25 -23.09
CA GLU A 372 -7.15 -17.15 -22.33
C GLU A 372 -7.38 -16.61 -20.92
N GLN A 373 -6.33 -16.16 -20.23
CA GLN A 373 -6.45 -15.59 -18.88
C GLN A 373 -7.20 -14.24 -18.89
N LEU A 374 -6.92 -13.39 -19.88
CA LEU A 374 -7.62 -12.12 -20.06
C LEU A 374 -9.10 -12.35 -20.38
N ASP A 375 -9.41 -13.32 -21.26
CA ASP A 375 -10.77 -13.69 -21.64
C ASP A 375 -11.53 -14.25 -20.42
N ALA A 376 -10.92 -15.16 -19.65
CA ALA A 376 -11.52 -15.72 -18.44
C ALA A 376 -11.74 -14.69 -17.32
N ALA A 377 -10.79 -13.79 -17.10
CA ALA A 377 -10.93 -12.72 -16.11
C ALA A 377 -12.04 -11.73 -16.52
N LEU A 378 -12.08 -11.30 -17.77
CA LEU A 378 -13.11 -10.40 -18.27
C LEU A 378 -14.49 -11.07 -18.32
N ALA A 379 -14.56 -12.38 -18.61
CA ALA A 379 -15.80 -13.14 -18.55
C ALA A 379 -16.39 -13.12 -17.14
N GLN A 380 -15.60 -13.45 -16.12
CA GLN A 380 -16.05 -13.42 -14.71
C GLN A 380 -16.47 -12.02 -14.27
N ILE A 381 -15.72 -10.99 -14.68
CA ILE A 381 -16.04 -9.58 -14.41
C ILE A 381 -17.37 -9.19 -15.06
N ALA A 382 -17.62 -9.63 -16.30
CA ALA A 382 -18.85 -9.37 -17.03
C ALA A 382 -20.04 -10.15 -16.47
N GLU A 383 -19.83 -11.40 -16.06
CA GLU A 383 -20.85 -12.24 -15.40
C GLU A 383 -21.28 -11.64 -14.06
N ALA A 384 -20.35 -11.03 -13.31
CA ALA A 384 -20.67 -10.23 -12.14
C ALA A 384 -21.42 -8.92 -12.47
N GLY A 385 -21.63 -8.59 -13.75
CA GLY A 385 -22.41 -7.45 -14.20
C GLY A 385 -21.65 -6.14 -14.27
N ALA A 386 -20.31 -6.14 -14.19
CA ALA A 386 -19.52 -4.92 -14.32
C ALA A 386 -19.88 -4.16 -15.60
N THR A 387 -19.85 -2.84 -15.53
CA THR A 387 -20.16 -1.97 -16.69
C THR A 387 -18.89 -1.53 -17.43
N GLY A 388 -17.73 -1.68 -16.81
CA GLY A 388 -16.46 -1.23 -17.34
C GLY A 388 -15.30 -2.06 -16.83
N ALA A 389 -14.23 -2.20 -17.62
CA ALA A 389 -12.98 -2.79 -17.16
C ALA A 389 -11.78 -2.01 -17.68
N THR A 390 -10.90 -1.59 -16.77
CA THR A 390 -9.62 -0.95 -17.08
C THR A 390 -8.51 -1.88 -16.63
N MET A 391 -7.62 -2.21 -17.57
CA MET A 391 -6.46 -3.05 -17.31
C MET A 391 -5.19 -2.20 -17.30
N ILE A 392 -4.42 -2.29 -16.23
CA ILE A 392 -3.18 -1.51 -16.09
C ILE A 392 -2.03 -2.49 -15.88
N PRO A 393 -0.99 -2.46 -16.74
CA PRO A 393 0.22 -3.26 -16.56
C PRO A 393 0.86 -3.02 -15.19
N LEU A 394 1.52 -4.07 -14.68
CA LEU A 394 2.37 -3.99 -13.50
C LEU A 394 3.36 -2.82 -13.63
N HIS A 395 3.45 -2.03 -12.56
CA HIS A 395 4.37 -0.92 -12.45
C HIS A 395 5.48 -1.29 -11.45
N LEU A 396 6.72 -1.29 -11.91
CA LEU A 396 7.88 -1.78 -11.17
C LEU A 396 8.80 -0.63 -10.79
N ARG A 397 8.54 -0.01 -9.63
CA ARG A 397 9.41 1.05 -9.09
C ARG A 397 10.78 0.51 -8.71
N PRO A 398 11.83 1.35 -8.67
CA PRO A 398 13.10 0.97 -8.06
C PRO A 398 12.86 0.39 -6.66
N GLY A 399 13.51 -0.70 -6.33
CA GLY A 399 13.27 -1.52 -5.13
C GLY A 399 12.26 -2.65 -5.37
N THR A 400 11.12 -2.36 -5.99
CA THR A 400 10.11 -3.39 -6.34
C THR A 400 10.50 -4.17 -7.61
N ARG A 401 11.17 -3.51 -8.56
CA ARG A 401 11.60 -4.12 -9.83
C ARG A 401 12.63 -5.22 -9.62
N GLU A 402 13.65 -4.94 -8.83
CA GLU A 402 14.76 -5.86 -8.55
C GLU A 402 14.24 -7.09 -7.78
N TRP A 403 13.32 -6.87 -6.85
CA TRP A 403 12.57 -7.92 -6.14
C TRP A 403 11.75 -8.79 -7.09
N PHE A 404 10.96 -8.18 -7.99
CA PHE A 404 10.14 -8.91 -8.95
C PHE A 404 10.99 -9.65 -10.00
N ALA A 405 12.13 -9.07 -10.41
CA ALA A 405 13.08 -9.72 -11.30
C ALA A 405 13.68 -10.98 -10.67
N ALA A 406 14.11 -10.92 -9.41
CA ALA A 406 14.66 -12.07 -8.72
C ALA A 406 13.58 -13.14 -8.40
N TRP A 407 12.32 -12.74 -8.21
CA TRP A 407 11.18 -13.67 -8.21
C TRP A 407 11.05 -14.40 -9.55
N LEU A 408 11.10 -13.66 -10.68
CA LEU A 408 11.08 -14.25 -12.01
C LEU A 408 12.27 -15.19 -12.21
N GLU A 409 13.47 -14.86 -11.73
CA GLU A 409 14.66 -15.70 -11.94
C GLU A 409 14.50 -17.10 -11.37
N ARG A 410 13.72 -17.24 -10.29
CA ARG A 410 13.48 -18.53 -9.65
C ARG A 410 12.22 -19.23 -10.13
N GLU A 411 11.10 -18.52 -10.10
CA GLU A 411 9.78 -19.13 -10.30
C GLU A 411 9.43 -19.25 -11.78
N ARG A 412 9.91 -18.30 -12.59
CA ARG A 412 9.61 -18.17 -14.01
C ARG A 412 10.83 -17.65 -14.79
N PRO A 413 11.98 -18.36 -14.75
CA PRO A 413 13.20 -17.90 -15.42
C PRO A 413 12.99 -17.72 -16.91
N ASP A 414 12.04 -18.47 -17.48
CA ASP A 414 11.56 -18.36 -18.85
C ASP A 414 11.04 -16.96 -19.22
N LEU A 415 10.68 -16.13 -18.23
CA LEU A 415 10.11 -14.80 -18.42
C LEU A 415 11.11 -13.65 -18.21
N LEU A 416 12.36 -13.93 -17.82
CA LEU A 416 13.31 -12.88 -17.46
C LEU A 416 13.63 -11.92 -18.59
N ASP A 417 13.91 -12.47 -19.77
CA ASP A 417 14.29 -11.68 -20.92
C ASP A 417 13.12 -10.81 -21.40
N ASP A 418 11.90 -11.33 -21.31
CA ASP A 418 10.67 -10.56 -21.53
C ASP A 418 10.60 -9.37 -20.56
N TYR A 419 10.82 -9.58 -19.26
CA TYR A 419 10.74 -8.49 -18.28
C TYR A 419 11.88 -7.48 -18.40
N ARG A 420 13.09 -7.92 -18.75
CA ARG A 420 14.22 -7.04 -19.06
C ARG A 420 13.89 -6.13 -20.24
N ASP A 421 13.27 -6.66 -21.29
CA ASP A 421 12.81 -5.86 -22.43
C ASP A 421 11.65 -4.92 -22.06
N ILE A 422 10.60 -5.45 -21.42
CA ILE A 422 9.38 -4.72 -21.06
C ILE A 422 9.71 -3.53 -20.16
N TYR A 423 10.65 -3.66 -19.22
CA TYR A 423 11.00 -2.60 -18.26
C TYR A 423 12.37 -1.94 -18.50
N ALA A 424 12.96 -2.11 -19.69
CA ALA A 424 14.29 -1.61 -20.03
C ALA A 424 14.49 -0.10 -19.77
N ARG A 425 13.43 0.71 -19.91
CA ARG A 425 13.49 2.19 -19.86
C ARG A 425 12.96 2.80 -18.57
N GLY A 426 12.60 1.99 -17.57
CA GLY A 426 12.12 2.48 -16.28
C GLY A 426 10.98 1.66 -15.68
N SER A 427 10.23 2.28 -14.78
CA SER A 427 9.23 1.58 -13.96
C SER A 427 7.92 1.25 -14.66
N TYR A 428 7.67 1.86 -15.81
CA TYR A 428 6.50 1.55 -16.64
C TYR A 428 6.88 0.54 -17.71
N ALA A 429 5.99 -0.44 -17.93
CA ALA A 429 6.10 -1.34 -19.08
C ALA A 429 6.21 -0.52 -20.38
N ASN A 430 7.10 -0.92 -21.29
CA ASN A 430 7.45 -0.16 -22.49
C ASN A 430 6.24 0.04 -23.43
N ARG A 431 6.37 0.94 -24.41
CA ARG A 431 5.25 1.25 -25.32
C ARG A 431 4.79 0.03 -26.11
N ALA A 432 5.73 -0.80 -26.55
CA ALA A 432 5.42 -2.00 -27.34
C ALA A 432 4.51 -2.96 -26.56
N TYR A 433 4.84 -3.26 -25.29
CA TYR A 433 4.01 -4.10 -24.43
C TYR A 433 2.63 -3.48 -24.17
N ARG A 434 2.56 -2.17 -23.91
CA ARG A 434 1.27 -1.49 -23.67
C ARG A 434 0.36 -1.53 -24.90
N ASP A 435 0.93 -1.32 -26.09
CA ASP A 435 0.19 -1.39 -27.35
C ASP A 435 -0.28 -2.83 -27.62
N TRP A 436 0.61 -3.82 -27.42
CA TRP A 436 0.34 -5.26 -27.54
C TRP A 436 -0.77 -5.74 -26.60
N LEU A 437 -0.73 -5.30 -25.32
CA LEU A 437 -1.78 -5.62 -24.34
C LEU A 437 -3.09 -4.95 -24.76
N GLY A 438 -3.02 -3.69 -25.21
CA GLY A 438 -4.17 -2.95 -25.70
C GLY A 438 -4.88 -3.63 -26.87
N GLU A 439 -4.14 -4.18 -27.83
CA GLU A 439 -4.69 -4.92 -28.97
C GLU A 439 -5.43 -6.21 -28.56
N ARG A 440 -5.02 -6.85 -27.46
CA ARG A 440 -5.67 -8.05 -26.91
C ARG A 440 -6.87 -7.72 -26.04
N VAL A 441 -6.73 -6.70 -25.20
CA VAL A 441 -7.76 -6.31 -24.23
C VAL A 441 -8.93 -5.61 -24.92
N LYS A 442 -8.70 -4.73 -25.89
CA LYS A 442 -9.77 -3.94 -26.53
C LYS A 442 -10.87 -4.82 -27.17
N PRO A 443 -10.57 -5.86 -27.96
CA PRO A 443 -11.60 -6.75 -28.49
C PRO A 443 -12.36 -7.51 -27.41
N LEU A 444 -11.69 -7.97 -26.35
CA LEU A 444 -12.33 -8.70 -25.25
C LEU A 444 -13.25 -7.79 -24.43
N VAL A 445 -12.78 -6.58 -24.11
CA VAL A 445 -13.59 -5.54 -23.48
C VAL A 445 -14.83 -5.23 -24.32
N ARG A 446 -14.71 -5.22 -25.67
CA ARG A 446 -15.87 -5.06 -26.56
C ARG A 446 -16.79 -6.28 -26.57
N LYS A 447 -16.22 -7.49 -26.65
CA LYS A 447 -16.94 -8.78 -26.63
C LYS A 447 -17.86 -8.87 -25.41
N TYR A 448 -17.38 -8.43 -24.25
CA TYR A 448 -18.12 -8.50 -22.99
C TYR A 448 -18.89 -7.23 -22.61
N GLY A 449 -18.91 -6.20 -23.46
CA GLY A 449 -19.65 -4.97 -23.16
C GLY A 449 -19.07 -4.13 -22.01
N LEU A 450 -17.77 -4.25 -21.74
CA LEU A 450 -17.07 -3.62 -20.61
C LEU A 450 -16.44 -2.25 -20.97
N GLN A 451 -17.01 -1.50 -21.92
CA GLN A 451 -16.47 -0.22 -22.37
C GLN A 451 -16.85 0.98 -21.47
N GLY A 452 -17.60 0.74 -20.39
CA GLY A 452 -17.93 1.79 -19.43
C GLY A 452 -16.72 2.26 -18.61
N SER A 453 -16.91 3.33 -17.84
CA SER A 453 -15.90 3.93 -16.99
C SER A 453 -16.31 3.82 -15.52
N SER A 454 -15.31 3.73 -14.62
CA SER A 454 -15.54 3.92 -13.18
C SER A 454 -15.85 5.37 -12.81
N PHE A 455 -15.71 6.30 -13.77
CA PHE A 455 -16.13 7.69 -13.63
C PHE A 455 -17.44 7.92 -14.39
N PRO A 456 -18.40 8.63 -13.77
CA PRO A 456 -19.69 8.86 -14.41
C PRO A 456 -19.55 9.89 -15.54
N ARG A 457 -20.40 9.75 -16.58
CA ARG A 457 -20.31 10.61 -17.77
C ARG A 457 -20.54 12.08 -17.40
N GLY A 458 -19.70 12.95 -17.95
CA GLY A 458 -19.82 14.41 -17.79
C GLY A 458 -19.37 14.95 -16.43
N SER A 459 -18.87 14.11 -15.51
CA SER A 459 -18.36 14.60 -14.22
C SER A 459 -16.91 15.09 -14.28
N LEU A 460 -16.12 14.58 -15.22
CA LEU A 460 -14.72 14.94 -15.39
C LEU A 460 -14.59 16.14 -16.35
N PRO A 461 -13.55 16.98 -16.20
CA PRO A 461 -13.22 18.01 -17.17
C PRO A 461 -13.07 17.42 -18.58
N GLN A 462 -13.46 18.16 -19.63
CA GLN A 462 -13.18 17.74 -21.00
C GLN A 462 -11.66 17.59 -21.20
N ALA A 463 -11.22 16.39 -21.60
CA ALA A 463 -9.81 16.07 -21.68
C ALA A 463 -9.09 16.96 -22.70
N THR A 464 -8.09 17.71 -22.25
CA THR A 464 -7.01 18.18 -23.13
C THR A 464 -5.98 17.05 -23.18
N PRO A 465 -5.54 16.58 -24.37
CA PRO A 465 -4.62 15.45 -24.45
C PRO A 465 -3.27 15.85 -23.83
N LYS A 466 -2.89 15.21 -22.72
CA LYS A 466 -1.51 15.24 -22.19
C LYS A 466 -0.90 13.85 -22.30
N SER A 467 0.40 13.83 -22.61
CA SER A 467 1.28 12.67 -22.72
C SER A 467 1.28 11.79 -21.46
N PRO A 468 1.67 10.49 -21.57
CA PRO A 468 1.72 9.58 -20.42
C PRO A 468 2.67 10.06 -19.31
N PRO A 469 2.44 9.63 -18.05
CA PRO A 469 3.03 10.23 -16.85
C PRO A 469 4.55 10.08 -16.76
N VAL A 470 5.21 11.13 -16.25
CA VAL A 470 6.62 11.13 -15.84
C VAL A 470 6.72 10.86 -14.33
N ALA A 471 7.76 10.14 -13.92
CA ALA A 471 7.92 9.51 -12.60
C ALA A 471 7.99 10.46 -11.36
N SER A 472 7.95 11.78 -11.52
CA SER A 472 7.99 12.76 -10.43
C SER A 472 6.61 13.18 -9.89
N GLU A 473 5.52 12.89 -10.61
CA GLU A 473 4.25 13.61 -10.44
C GLU A 473 3.35 13.07 -9.31
N GLN A 474 3.46 11.79 -8.93
CA GLN A 474 2.73 11.24 -7.78
C GLN A 474 3.35 11.65 -6.43
N LEU A 475 4.65 11.97 -6.41
CA LEU A 475 5.35 12.43 -5.20
C LEU A 475 5.00 13.89 -4.88
N GLU A 476 4.89 14.76 -5.90
CA GLU A 476 4.40 16.14 -5.77
C GLU A 476 2.94 16.21 -5.31
N LEU A 477 2.10 15.26 -5.76
CA LEU A 477 0.73 15.08 -5.27
C LEU A 477 0.63 14.96 -3.76
N MET A 478 1.58 14.25 -3.15
CA MET A 478 1.57 13.90 -1.74
C MET A 478 2.26 14.98 -0.89
N LEU A 479 3.24 15.70 -1.43
CA LEU A 479 3.90 16.82 -0.74
C LEU A 479 2.92 17.96 -0.43
N GLN A 480 1.97 18.27 -1.31
CA GLN A 480 0.95 19.30 -1.07
C GLN A 480 -0.24 18.84 -0.21
N GLN A 481 -0.59 17.54 -0.24
CA GLN A 481 -1.67 16.97 0.59
C GLN A 481 -1.39 17.04 2.11
N ASN A 482 -0.12 17.23 2.50
CA ASN A 482 0.32 17.18 3.90
C ASN A 482 0.34 18.54 4.62
N VAL A 483 0.50 19.66 3.92
CA VAL A 483 0.57 21.00 4.56
C VAL A 483 -0.83 21.55 4.86
N ASP A 484 -1.79 21.33 3.95
CA ASP A 484 -3.10 22.02 4.00
C ASP A 484 -4.16 21.32 4.89
N SER A 485 -3.92 20.06 5.30
CA SER A 485 -4.89 19.30 6.12
C SER A 485 -4.87 19.70 7.61
N PHE A 486 -3.75 20.23 8.10
CA PHE A 486 -3.49 20.47 9.53
C PHE A 486 -3.01 21.89 9.87
N ASN A 487 -2.48 22.67 8.92
CA ASN A 487 -2.23 24.10 9.11
C ASN A 487 -3.51 24.95 9.00
#